data_AF-A0A813PW46-F1
#
_entry.id   AF-A0A813PW46-F1
#
_cell.length_a   1.000
_cell.length_b   1.000
_cell.length_c   1.000
_cell.angle_alpha   90.00
_cell.angle_beta   90.00
_cell.angle_gamma   90.00
#
_symmetry.space_group_name_H-M   'P 1'
#
loop_
_entity.id
_entity.type
_entity.pdbx_description
1 polymer ?
#
loop_
_entity_poly.entity_id
_entity_poly.type
_entity_poly.pdbx_seq_one_letter_code
_entity_poly.pdbx_strand_id
1 'polypeptide(L)'
;MNRISQNVPCDYITTLTRPNAIPSGTIFELIGYWQSYLHFAKYDEELRQRIFVALQSVLEKVSNFFIQFYQRKRGYRPQFLLENHQSFKRQLSQLNSTTWIGIHVRRSDFVDLRFSSSDAYLFDAIKYYTARYPNAHFIVTSDDKPYCKKLFRKQSNILLTPGTYSVGDDLVILSLCQHSIITGGTFGWWAGYLAGGEVIHDKIYPSGCSRREYYYPPWFLIDGNVRAYKNTEFILR
;
A
#
# COMPACT_ATOMS: atom_id res chain seq x y z
N MET A 1 -13.28 22.73 22.20
CA MET A 1 -12.43 21.99 21.25
C MET A 1 -11.37 21.26 22.05
N ASN A 2 -11.50 19.94 22.22
CA ASN A 2 -10.48 19.16 22.91
C ASN A 2 -9.23 19.13 22.03
N ARG A 3 -8.09 19.61 22.55
CA ARG A 3 -6.79 19.42 21.92
C ARG A 3 -6.51 17.92 21.91
N ILE A 4 -6.67 17.27 20.75
CA ILE A 4 -6.19 15.90 20.57
C ILE A 4 -4.67 15.98 20.74
N SER A 5 -4.14 15.32 21.77
CA SER A 5 -2.70 15.35 22.04
C SER A 5 -1.97 14.64 20.89
N GLN A 6 -0.95 15.28 20.32
CA GLN A 6 -0.11 14.72 19.26
C GLN A 6 0.89 13.66 19.76
N ASN A 7 0.81 13.25 21.04
CA ASN A 7 1.65 12.19 21.57
C ASN A 7 1.18 10.84 21.03
N VAL A 8 1.66 10.47 19.85
CA VAL A 8 1.71 9.08 19.41
C VAL A 8 3.02 8.51 19.98
N PRO A 9 3.00 7.76 21.10
CA PRO A 9 4.22 7.19 21.64
C PRO A 9 4.84 6.23 20.62
N CYS A 10 6.07 6.54 20.23
CA CYS A 10 6.86 5.73 19.32
C CYS A 10 7.66 4.70 20.13
N ASP A 11 6.96 3.72 20.71
CA ASP A 11 7.59 2.68 21.52
C ASP A 11 8.17 1.56 20.67
N TYR A 12 9.47 1.65 20.39
CA TYR A 12 10.20 0.60 19.69
C TYR A 12 10.64 -0.47 20.68
N ILE A 13 10.14 -1.69 20.52
CA ILE A 13 10.65 -2.84 21.25
C ILE A 13 11.97 -3.27 20.61
N THR A 14 13.07 -2.63 21.03
CA THR A 14 14.41 -2.78 20.41
C THR A 14 14.92 -4.22 20.32
N THR A 15 14.49 -5.09 21.22
CA THR A 15 14.80 -6.52 21.22
C THR A 15 14.09 -7.26 20.08
N LEU A 16 12.88 -6.83 19.69
CA LEU A 16 12.10 -7.39 18.59
C LEU A 16 12.46 -6.79 17.22
N THR A 17 13.07 -5.60 17.19
CA THR A 17 13.54 -4.97 15.94
C THR A 17 14.90 -5.52 15.48
N ARG A 18 15.04 -6.84 15.42
CA ARG A 18 16.20 -7.55 14.86
C ARG A 18 15.71 -8.75 14.03
N PRO A 19 16.41 -9.15 12.95
CA PRO A 19 16.04 -10.35 12.23
C PRO A 19 16.02 -11.57 13.15
N ASN A 20 14.99 -12.41 13.01
CA ASN A 20 14.79 -13.60 13.84
C ASN A 20 14.68 -13.35 15.36
N ALA A 21 14.30 -12.13 15.77
CA ALA A 21 14.12 -11.81 17.19
C ALA A 21 13.02 -12.62 17.90
N ILE A 22 12.06 -13.15 17.14
CA ILE A 22 11.00 -14.01 17.65
C ILE A 22 11.40 -15.48 17.44
N PRO A 23 11.58 -16.27 18.51
CA PRO A 23 11.90 -17.69 18.39
C PRO A 23 10.74 -18.49 17.77
N SER A 24 11.08 -19.54 17.01
CA SER A 24 10.09 -20.43 16.40
C SER A 24 9.16 -21.05 17.45
N GLY A 25 7.86 -21.09 17.17
CA GLY A 25 6.84 -21.64 18.08
C GLY A 25 6.39 -20.66 19.19
N THR A 26 6.94 -19.45 19.25
CA THR A 26 6.54 -18.44 20.23
C THR A 26 5.32 -17.67 19.72
N ILE A 27 4.25 -17.64 20.52
CA ILE A 27 3.14 -16.71 20.31
C ILE A 27 3.50 -15.41 21.01
N PHE A 28 3.43 -14.30 20.28
CA PHE A 28 3.62 -12.96 20.83
C PHE A 28 2.57 -12.03 20.24
N GLU A 29 2.08 -11.10 21.06
CA GLU A 29 1.13 -10.08 20.63
C GLU A 29 1.88 -8.74 20.49
N LEU A 30 1.76 -8.10 19.33
CA LEU A 30 2.23 -6.75 19.12
C LEU A 30 1.07 -5.78 19.25
N ILE A 31 0.99 -5.09 20.38
CA ILE A 31 0.01 -4.04 20.63
C ILE A 31 0.59 -2.70 20.18
N GLY A 32 -0.18 -1.94 19.39
CA GLY A 32 0.21 -0.62 18.91
C GLY A 32 0.65 -0.61 17.44
N TYR A 33 1.40 0.41 17.04
CA TYR A 33 1.88 0.54 15.66
C TYR A 33 2.96 -0.50 15.38
N TRP A 34 2.88 -1.19 14.24
CA TRP A 34 3.78 -2.28 13.88
C TRP A 34 5.15 -1.70 13.49
N GLN A 35 5.97 -1.36 14.50
CA GLN A 35 7.05 -0.39 14.32
C GLN A 35 8.25 -0.90 13.53
N SER A 36 8.24 -2.17 13.14
CA SER A 36 9.30 -2.72 12.30
C SER A 36 8.84 -3.74 11.28
N TYR A 37 9.25 -3.53 10.02
CA TYR A 37 9.07 -4.54 8.97
C TYR A 37 9.88 -5.81 9.24
N LEU A 38 10.92 -5.73 10.08
CA LEU A 38 11.81 -6.85 10.42
C LEU A 38 11.08 -8.01 11.09
N HIS A 39 9.94 -7.76 11.74
CA HIS A 39 9.07 -8.81 12.27
C HIS A 39 8.54 -9.75 11.17
N PHE A 40 8.34 -9.21 9.97
CA PHE A 40 7.71 -9.91 8.84
C PHE A 40 8.68 -10.26 7.73
N ALA A 41 9.91 -9.74 7.78
CA ALA A 41 10.90 -9.89 6.71
C ALA A 41 11.23 -11.35 6.40
N LYS A 42 11.23 -12.24 7.41
CA LYS A 42 11.43 -13.69 7.22
C LYS A 42 10.26 -14.37 6.51
N TYR A 43 9.06 -13.83 6.67
CA TYR A 43 7.81 -14.43 6.22
C TYR A 43 7.22 -13.67 5.03
N ASP A 44 8.00 -12.85 4.34
CA ASP A 44 7.47 -11.91 3.36
C ASP A 44 6.84 -12.62 2.15
N GLU A 45 7.47 -13.69 1.68
CA GLU A 45 6.96 -14.54 0.61
C GLU A 45 5.71 -15.30 1.07
N GLU A 46 5.76 -15.93 2.24
CA GLU A 46 4.63 -16.67 2.80
C GLU A 46 3.42 -15.76 3.06
N LEU A 47 3.65 -14.56 3.59
CA LEU A 47 2.62 -13.56 3.84
C LEU A 47 1.91 -13.16 2.56
N ARG A 48 2.67 -12.89 1.49
CA ARG A 48 2.10 -12.45 0.20
C ARG A 48 1.46 -13.60 -0.57
N GLN A 49 2.03 -14.81 -0.51
CA GLN A 49 1.59 -15.92 -1.36
C GLN A 49 0.58 -16.86 -0.71
N ARG A 50 0.61 -17.00 0.63
CA ARG A 50 -0.12 -18.07 1.33
C ARG A 50 -1.04 -17.58 2.45
N ILE A 51 -0.65 -16.52 3.17
CA ILE A 51 -1.44 -16.02 4.31
C ILE A 51 -2.43 -14.96 3.86
N PHE A 52 -1.97 -13.91 3.18
CA PHE A 52 -2.86 -12.89 2.64
C PHE A 52 -3.45 -13.36 1.31
N VAL A 53 -4.58 -14.06 1.39
CA VAL A 53 -5.31 -14.54 0.22
C VAL A 53 -6.73 -14.00 0.29
N ALA A 54 -7.18 -13.41 -0.81
CA ALA A 54 -8.55 -12.91 -0.91
C ALA A 54 -9.54 -14.06 -0.98
N LEU A 55 -10.70 -13.90 -0.35
CA LEU A 55 -11.84 -14.80 -0.55
C LEU A 55 -12.26 -14.78 -2.03
N GLN A 56 -12.73 -15.91 -2.55
CA GLN A 56 -13.15 -16.05 -3.94
C GLN A 56 -14.19 -14.98 -4.33
N SER A 57 -15.19 -14.76 -3.48
CA SER A 57 -16.23 -13.74 -3.68
C SER A 57 -15.66 -12.32 -3.75
N VAL A 58 -14.59 -12.04 -3.01
CA VAL A 58 -13.90 -10.75 -3.06
C VAL A 58 -13.11 -10.65 -4.38
N LEU A 59 -12.41 -11.70 -4.80
CA LEU A 59 -11.70 -11.74 -6.09
C LEU A 59 -12.66 -11.49 -7.26
N GLU A 60 -13.82 -12.15 -7.27
CA GLU A 60 -14.86 -11.92 -8.28
C GLU A 60 -15.35 -10.47 -8.26
N LYS A 61 -15.64 -9.93 -7.08
CA LYS A 61 -16.07 -8.54 -6.90
C LYS A 61 -15.04 -7.54 -7.41
N VAL A 62 -13.76 -7.69 -7.06
CA VAL A 62 -12.70 -6.77 -7.51
C VAL A 62 -12.33 -7.00 -8.98
N SER A 63 -12.45 -8.22 -9.51
CA SER A 63 -12.20 -8.48 -10.94
C SER A 63 -13.11 -7.66 -11.84
N ASN A 64 -14.36 -7.44 -11.44
CA ASN A 64 -15.32 -6.62 -12.17
C ASN A 64 -14.84 -5.16 -12.32
N PHE A 65 -14.06 -4.64 -11.38
CA PHE A 65 -13.47 -3.31 -11.50
C PHE A 65 -12.53 -3.23 -12.71
N PHE A 66 -11.60 -4.19 -12.81
CA PHE A 66 -10.65 -4.26 -13.92
C PHE A 66 -11.35 -4.55 -15.25
N ILE A 67 -12.30 -5.47 -15.26
CA ILE A 67 -13.09 -5.79 -16.46
C ILE A 67 -13.80 -4.54 -16.98
N GLN A 68 -14.47 -3.78 -16.11
CA GLN A 68 -15.14 -2.54 -16.50
C GLN A 68 -14.15 -1.50 -17.06
N PHE A 69 -12.95 -1.40 -16.48
CA PHE A 69 -11.91 -0.55 -17.02
C PHE A 69 -11.54 -0.94 -18.45
N TYR A 70 -11.20 -2.22 -18.70
CA TYR A 70 -10.79 -2.67 -20.02
C TYR A 70 -11.91 -2.54 -21.04
N GLN A 71 -13.15 -2.85 -20.66
CA GLN A 71 -14.31 -2.67 -21.53
C GLN A 71 -14.48 -1.20 -21.94
N ARG A 72 -14.40 -0.27 -20.99
CA ARG A 72 -14.63 1.16 -21.25
C ARG A 72 -13.46 1.85 -21.93
N LYS A 73 -12.22 1.50 -21.57
CA LYS A 73 -11.01 2.21 -22.02
C LYS A 73 -10.30 1.54 -23.20
N ARG A 74 -10.50 0.23 -23.38
CA ARG A 74 -9.82 -0.58 -24.41
C ARG A 74 -10.78 -1.31 -25.35
N GLY A 75 -12.09 -1.29 -25.08
CA GLY A 75 -13.11 -1.81 -26.00
C GLY A 75 -13.25 -3.33 -26.01
N TYR A 76 -12.67 -4.05 -25.04
CA TYR A 76 -12.80 -5.51 -24.95
C TYR A 76 -12.98 -5.98 -23.50
N ARG A 77 -13.56 -7.17 -23.33
CA ARG A 77 -13.81 -7.79 -22.02
C ARG A 77 -12.77 -8.90 -21.78
N PRO A 78 -11.77 -8.70 -20.90
CA PRO A 78 -10.85 -9.76 -20.55
C PRO A 78 -11.55 -10.86 -19.76
N GLN A 79 -11.11 -12.10 -19.94
CA GLN A 79 -11.47 -13.23 -19.09
C GLN A 79 -10.32 -13.49 -18.12
N PHE A 80 -10.57 -13.32 -16.82
CA PHE A 80 -9.58 -13.60 -15.79
C PHE A 80 -9.82 -14.99 -15.19
N LEU A 81 -8.75 -15.77 -15.02
CA LEU A 81 -8.76 -16.99 -14.24
C LEU A 81 -8.55 -16.65 -12.76
N LEU A 82 -9.62 -16.67 -11.97
CA LEU A 82 -9.61 -16.28 -10.56
C LEU A 82 -9.33 -17.47 -9.63
N GLU A 83 -8.32 -18.27 -9.93
CA GLU A 83 -7.98 -19.46 -9.13
C GLU A 83 -7.44 -19.09 -7.74
N ASN A 84 -6.63 -18.03 -7.69
CA ASN A 84 -6.11 -17.46 -6.46
C ASN A 84 -5.61 -16.03 -6.70
N HIS A 85 -5.30 -15.32 -5.61
CA HIS A 85 -4.82 -13.94 -5.62
C HIS A 85 -3.59 -13.76 -6.52
N GLN A 86 -2.62 -14.68 -6.47
CA GLN A 86 -1.36 -14.55 -7.21
C GLN A 86 -1.53 -14.78 -8.72
N SER A 87 -2.36 -15.76 -9.10
CA SER A 87 -2.70 -16.01 -10.50
C SER A 87 -3.40 -14.79 -11.11
N PHE A 88 -4.32 -14.17 -10.37
CA PHE A 88 -5.00 -12.97 -10.85
C PHE A 88 -4.06 -11.77 -10.95
N LYS A 89 -3.23 -11.53 -9.93
CA LYS A 89 -2.20 -10.49 -9.94
C LYS A 89 -1.24 -10.61 -11.14
N ARG A 90 -0.78 -11.82 -11.44
CA ARG A 90 0.10 -12.09 -12.59
C ARG A 90 -0.60 -11.79 -13.92
N GLN A 91 -1.89 -12.14 -14.06
CA GLN A 91 -2.65 -11.79 -15.25
C GLN A 91 -2.78 -10.28 -15.42
N LEU A 92 -3.03 -9.54 -14.33
CA LEU A 92 -3.12 -8.07 -14.37
C LEU A 92 -1.79 -7.41 -14.78
N SER A 93 -0.64 -7.97 -14.37
CA SER A 93 0.67 -7.40 -14.69
C SER A 93 1.13 -7.66 -16.12
N GLN A 94 0.61 -8.71 -16.77
CA GLN A 94 0.96 -9.08 -18.13
C GLN A 94 0.01 -8.48 -19.17
N LEU A 95 -1.21 -8.12 -18.76
CA LEU A 95 -2.25 -7.68 -19.69
C LEU A 95 -1.96 -6.30 -20.28
N ASN A 96 -1.78 -6.25 -21.60
CA ASN A 96 -1.54 -5.04 -22.40
C ASN A 96 -0.42 -4.12 -21.90
N SER A 97 0.60 -4.67 -21.22
CA SER A 97 1.66 -3.88 -20.58
C SER A 97 1.11 -2.78 -19.66
N THR A 98 -0.02 -3.03 -18.99
CA THR A 98 -0.63 -2.06 -18.08
C THR A 98 0.03 -2.13 -16.71
N THR A 99 0.53 -1.01 -16.21
CA THR A 99 1.08 -0.93 -14.86
C THR A 99 0.03 -0.39 -13.91
N TRP A 100 -0.46 -1.22 -12.99
CA TRP A 100 -1.39 -0.79 -11.96
C TRP A 100 -0.63 -0.29 -10.73
N ILE A 101 -0.92 0.95 -10.33
CA ILE A 101 -0.37 1.56 -9.12
C ILE A 101 -1.51 1.85 -8.14
N GLY A 102 -1.44 1.25 -6.96
CA GLY A 102 -2.40 1.51 -5.89
C GLY A 102 -2.09 2.83 -5.19
N ILE A 103 -3.10 3.65 -4.91
CA ILE A 103 -2.97 4.86 -4.09
C ILE A 103 -3.88 4.70 -2.87
N HIS A 104 -3.30 4.66 -1.68
CA HIS A 104 -4.08 4.76 -0.45
C HIS A 104 -3.94 6.14 0.17
N VAL A 105 -5.06 6.86 0.30
CA VAL A 105 -5.12 8.21 0.89
C VAL A 105 -5.87 8.16 2.22
N ARG A 106 -5.14 8.26 3.33
CA ARG A 106 -5.66 8.42 4.71
C ARG A 106 -5.90 9.89 5.00
N ARG A 107 -7.12 10.25 5.38
CA ARG A 107 -7.50 11.62 5.68
C ARG A 107 -8.23 11.78 6.99
N SER A 108 -9.42 11.22 7.16
CA SER A 108 -10.39 11.52 8.25
C SER A 108 -9.80 12.19 9.51
N ASP A 109 -9.37 11.40 10.50
CA ASP A 109 -8.68 11.84 11.72
C ASP A 109 -7.32 12.51 11.45
N PHE A 110 -6.62 12.12 10.39
CA PHE A 110 -5.33 12.70 9.99
C PHE A 110 -5.43 14.17 9.58
N VAL A 111 -6.59 14.64 9.10
CA VAL A 111 -6.83 16.06 8.81
C VAL A 111 -6.84 16.85 10.12
N ASP A 112 -7.58 16.37 11.12
CA ASP A 112 -7.69 17.02 12.43
C ASP A 112 -6.35 16.99 13.20
N LEU A 113 -5.61 15.88 13.07
CA LEU A 113 -4.27 15.69 13.65
C LEU A 113 -3.15 16.44 12.89
N ARG A 114 -3.44 16.99 11.71
CA ARG A 114 -2.46 17.59 10.78
C ARG A 114 -1.35 16.62 10.35
N PHE A 115 -1.70 15.35 10.18
CA PHE A 115 -0.86 14.29 9.64
C PHE A 115 -1.19 13.90 8.20
N SER A 116 -2.20 14.53 7.59
CA SER A 116 -2.58 14.25 6.21
C SER A 116 -1.49 14.68 5.24
N SER A 117 -1.22 13.80 4.26
CA SER A 117 -0.30 14.09 3.18
C SER A 117 -0.80 15.23 2.30
N SER A 118 0.14 16.00 1.76
CA SER A 118 -0.18 17.11 0.86
C SER A 118 -0.64 16.62 -0.52
N ASP A 119 -1.44 17.45 -1.20
CA ASP A 119 -1.81 17.18 -2.60
C ASP A 119 -0.60 17.17 -3.52
N ALA A 120 0.38 18.05 -3.26
CA ALA A 120 1.62 18.12 -4.02
C ALA A 120 2.38 16.79 -3.98
N TYR A 121 2.51 16.19 -2.80
CA TYR A 121 3.11 14.86 -2.63
C TYR A 121 2.41 13.80 -3.50
N LEU A 122 1.06 13.76 -3.48
CA LEU A 122 0.31 12.78 -4.28
C LEU A 122 0.57 12.97 -5.78
N PHE A 123 0.56 14.22 -6.27
CA PHE A 123 0.83 14.51 -7.68
C PHE A 123 2.28 14.26 -8.09
N ASP A 124 3.26 14.54 -7.23
CA ASP A 124 4.67 14.26 -7.49
C ASP A 124 4.94 12.74 -7.55
N ALA A 125 4.31 11.96 -6.67
CA ALA A 125 4.38 10.50 -6.69
C ALA A 125 3.71 9.91 -7.95
N ILE A 126 2.57 10.45 -8.38
CA ILE A 126 1.93 10.08 -9.65
C ILE A 126 2.85 10.39 -10.83
N LYS A 127 3.49 11.56 -10.84
CA LYS A 127 4.43 11.97 -11.87
C LYS A 127 5.64 11.04 -11.94
N TYR A 128 6.19 10.64 -10.79
CA TYR A 128 7.27 9.66 -10.72
C TYR A 128 6.92 8.36 -11.46
N TYR A 129 5.77 7.76 -11.15
CA TYR A 129 5.37 6.51 -11.79
C TYR A 129 5.01 6.70 -13.26
N THR A 130 4.39 7.81 -13.63
CA THR A 130 4.04 8.10 -15.03
C THR A 130 5.27 8.28 -15.91
N ALA A 131 6.35 8.86 -15.37
CA ALA A 131 7.62 8.99 -16.09
C ALA A 131 8.30 7.63 -16.33
N ARG A 132 8.12 6.67 -15.42
CA ARG A 132 8.76 5.35 -15.46
C ARG A 132 7.93 4.28 -16.19
N TYR A 133 6.61 4.43 -16.15
CA TYR A 133 5.65 3.48 -16.71
C TYR A 133 4.68 4.21 -17.64
N PRO A 134 4.95 4.24 -18.97
CA PRO A 134 4.14 4.99 -19.93
C PRO A 134 2.66 4.59 -19.97
N ASN A 135 2.33 3.36 -19.56
CA ASN A 135 0.98 2.84 -19.49
C ASN A 135 0.51 2.64 -18.02
N ALA A 136 0.87 3.58 -17.15
CA ALA A 136 0.47 3.62 -15.75
C ALA A 136 -1.01 4.00 -15.57
N HIS A 137 -1.71 3.19 -14.80
CA HIS A 137 -3.07 3.46 -14.32
C HIS A 137 -3.11 3.36 -12.79
N PHE A 138 -3.86 4.28 -12.17
CA PHE A 138 -3.87 4.41 -10.72
C PHE A 138 -5.23 4.03 -10.14
N ILE A 139 -5.22 3.24 -9.07
CA ILE A 139 -6.43 2.85 -8.32
C ILE A 139 -6.38 3.50 -6.95
N VAL A 140 -7.33 4.40 -6.67
CA VAL A 140 -7.38 5.17 -5.43
C VAL A 140 -8.39 4.56 -4.47
N THR A 141 -7.94 4.28 -3.26
CA THR A 141 -8.77 4.01 -2.08
C THR A 141 -8.54 5.09 -1.04
N SER A 142 -9.55 5.35 -0.21
CA SER A 142 -9.48 6.38 0.82
C SER A 142 -10.62 6.20 1.81
N ASP A 143 -10.39 6.63 3.05
CA ASP A 143 -11.44 6.89 4.03
C ASP A 143 -12.21 8.20 3.77
N ASP A 144 -11.77 8.99 2.78
CA ASP A 144 -12.41 10.21 2.27
C ASP A 144 -12.44 10.19 0.73
N LYS A 145 -13.26 9.27 0.18
CA LYS A 145 -13.49 9.12 -1.27
C LYS A 145 -14.01 10.41 -1.93
N PRO A 146 -14.92 11.21 -1.33
CA PRO A 146 -15.37 12.48 -1.90
C PRO A 146 -14.22 13.48 -2.15
N TYR A 147 -13.29 13.60 -1.20
CA TYR A 147 -12.09 14.42 -1.38
C TYR A 147 -11.27 13.94 -2.58
N CYS A 148 -10.94 12.65 -2.61
CA CYS A 148 -10.13 12.08 -3.69
C CYS A 148 -10.80 12.27 -5.06
N LYS A 149 -12.13 12.15 -5.12
CA LYS A 149 -12.91 12.36 -6.35
C LYS A 149 -12.75 13.79 -6.86
N LYS A 150 -12.77 14.78 -5.96
CA LYS A 150 -12.55 16.19 -6.30
C LYS A 150 -11.11 16.45 -6.71
N LEU A 151 -10.14 15.92 -5.97
CA LEU A 151 -8.70 16.09 -6.20
C LEU A 151 -8.30 15.57 -7.58
N PHE A 152 -8.72 14.35 -7.93
CA PHE A 152 -8.31 13.66 -9.15
C PHE A 152 -9.28 13.81 -10.33
N ARG A 153 -10.29 14.71 -10.24
CA ARG A 153 -11.35 14.84 -11.25
C ARG A 153 -10.88 15.10 -12.69
N LYS A 154 -9.67 15.65 -12.87
CA LYS A 154 -9.09 15.97 -14.18
C LYS A 154 -8.15 14.86 -14.70
N GLN A 155 -7.94 13.79 -13.95
CA GLN A 155 -6.97 12.74 -14.27
C GLN A 155 -7.69 11.53 -14.88
N SER A 156 -7.48 11.29 -16.17
CA SER A 156 -8.22 10.28 -16.93
C SER A 156 -7.74 8.84 -16.72
N ASN A 157 -6.55 8.67 -16.16
CA ASN A 157 -5.90 7.40 -15.83
C ASN A 157 -5.98 7.05 -14.33
N ILE A 158 -6.71 7.84 -13.54
CA ILE A 158 -6.94 7.59 -12.11
C ILE A 158 -8.38 7.13 -11.90
N LEU A 159 -8.56 6.03 -11.16
CA LEU A 159 -9.83 5.40 -10.90
C LEU A 159 -10.02 5.28 -9.39
N LEU A 160 -11.16 5.71 -8.87
CA LEU A 160 -11.50 5.50 -7.45
C LEU A 160 -12.25 4.19 -7.29
N THR A 161 -12.01 3.47 -6.19
CA THR A 161 -12.82 2.31 -5.86
C THR A 161 -14.26 2.69 -5.56
N PRO A 162 -15.23 1.79 -5.83
CA PRO A 162 -16.63 2.03 -5.51
C PRO A 162 -16.86 2.34 -4.02
N GLY A 163 -17.88 3.15 -3.72
CA GLY A 163 -18.30 3.41 -2.33
C GLY A 163 -18.85 2.16 -1.62
N THR A 164 -19.26 1.15 -2.38
CA THR A 164 -19.75 -0.16 -1.88
C THR A 164 -18.63 -1.14 -1.53
N TYR A 165 -17.36 -0.73 -1.68
CA TYR A 165 -16.23 -1.54 -1.28
C TYR A 165 -15.99 -1.38 0.22
N SER A 166 -15.83 -2.51 0.90
CA SER A 166 -15.36 -2.59 2.27
C SER A 166 -13.86 -2.29 2.35
N VAL A 167 -13.34 -2.09 3.57
CA VAL A 167 -11.91 -1.97 3.82
C VAL A 167 -11.12 -3.20 3.33
N GLY A 168 -11.72 -4.39 3.39
CA GLY A 168 -11.13 -5.62 2.88
C GLY A 168 -11.06 -5.63 1.35
N ASP A 169 -12.10 -5.18 0.67
CA ASP A 169 -12.11 -5.05 -0.79
C ASP A 169 -11.03 -4.05 -1.26
N ASP A 170 -10.91 -2.91 -0.56
CA ASP A 170 -9.89 -1.89 -0.83
C ASP A 170 -8.46 -2.43 -0.60
N LEU A 171 -8.23 -3.25 0.43
CA LEU A 171 -6.93 -3.87 0.66
C LEU A 171 -6.58 -4.93 -0.39
N VAL A 172 -7.57 -5.73 -0.81
CA VAL A 172 -7.38 -6.74 -1.87
C VAL A 172 -7.07 -6.07 -3.20
N ILE A 173 -7.79 -5.03 -3.61
CA ILE A 173 -7.53 -4.39 -4.90
C ILE A 173 -6.18 -3.66 -4.94
N LEU A 174 -5.75 -3.07 -3.82
CA LEU A 174 -4.43 -2.46 -3.72
C LEU A 174 -3.29 -3.48 -3.78
N SER A 175 -3.44 -4.62 -3.10
CA SER A 175 -2.42 -5.69 -3.12
C SER A 175 -2.30 -6.40 -4.48
N LEU A 176 -3.32 -6.31 -5.34
CA LEU A 176 -3.25 -6.74 -6.74
C LEU A 176 -2.42 -5.80 -7.64
N CYS A 177 -2.12 -4.57 -7.20
CA CYS A 177 -1.32 -3.62 -7.97
C CYS A 177 0.17 -4.01 -7.98
N GLN A 178 0.92 -3.54 -8.97
CA GLN A 178 2.36 -3.76 -9.09
C GLN A 178 3.18 -2.81 -8.22
N HIS A 179 2.70 -1.58 -8.02
CA HIS A 179 3.37 -0.55 -7.22
C HIS A 179 2.37 0.18 -6.32
N SER A 180 2.87 0.99 -5.39
CA SER A 180 2.00 1.75 -4.50
C SER A 180 2.47 3.18 -4.24
N ILE A 181 1.51 4.05 -3.98
CA ILE A 181 1.64 5.36 -3.35
C ILE A 181 0.82 5.28 -2.07
N ILE A 182 1.41 5.58 -0.93
CA ILE A 182 0.73 5.50 0.36
C ILE A 182 0.89 6.81 1.13
N THR A 183 -0.14 7.20 1.86
CA THR A 183 -0.04 8.22 2.92
C THR A 183 0.21 7.55 4.27
N GLY A 184 0.24 8.32 5.35
CA GLY A 184 0.41 7.78 6.70
C GLY A 184 -0.67 6.79 7.15
N GLY A 185 -0.31 5.96 8.14
CA GLY A 185 -1.17 4.92 8.71
C GLY A 185 -0.79 3.49 8.31
N THR A 186 -1.24 2.52 9.10
CA THR A 186 -0.92 1.09 8.92
C THR A 186 -1.62 0.45 7.72
N PHE A 187 -2.80 0.93 7.35
CA PHE A 187 -3.53 0.38 6.20
C PHE A 187 -2.73 0.54 4.90
N GLY A 188 -2.25 1.77 4.63
CA GLY A 188 -1.43 2.04 3.45
C GLY A 188 -0.12 1.25 3.49
N TRP A 189 0.51 1.16 4.66
CA TRP A 189 1.72 0.35 4.85
C TRP A 189 1.49 -1.12 4.43
N TRP A 190 0.42 -1.75 4.92
CA TRP A 190 0.07 -3.12 4.58
C TRP A 190 -0.28 -3.29 3.11
N ALA A 191 -1.04 -2.36 2.55
CA ALA A 191 -1.37 -2.38 1.12
C ALA A 191 -0.10 -2.38 0.25
N GLY A 192 0.86 -1.50 0.53
CA GLY A 192 2.13 -1.43 -0.19
C GLY A 192 3.00 -2.68 0.02
N TYR A 193 3.06 -3.18 1.26
CA TYR A 193 3.84 -4.39 1.59
C TYR A 193 3.31 -5.62 0.83
N LEU A 194 1.99 -5.79 0.80
CA LEU A 194 1.31 -6.89 0.13
C LEU A 194 1.35 -6.75 -1.41
N ALA A 195 1.33 -5.52 -1.93
CA ALA A 195 1.56 -5.24 -3.35
C ALA A 195 2.97 -5.65 -3.79
N GLY A 196 3.98 -5.46 -2.93
CA GLY A 196 5.28 -6.10 -3.11
C GLY A 196 6.16 -5.55 -4.23
N GLY A 197 5.83 -4.40 -4.80
CA GLY A 197 6.73 -3.62 -5.66
C GLY A 197 7.23 -2.36 -4.98
N GLU A 198 7.73 -1.41 -5.77
CA GLU A 198 8.11 -0.08 -5.26
C GLU A 198 6.91 0.59 -4.56
N VAL A 199 7.18 1.22 -3.42
CA VAL A 199 6.18 1.96 -2.65
C VAL A 199 6.70 3.36 -2.41
N ILE A 200 5.98 4.40 -2.85
CA ILE A 200 6.28 5.78 -2.49
C ILE A 200 5.45 6.14 -1.27
N HIS A 201 6.10 6.68 -0.24
CA HIS A 201 5.44 7.21 0.93
C HIS A 201 5.94 8.61 1.31
N ASP A 202 5.08 9.35 2.01
CA ASP A 202 5.35 10.71 2.49
C ASP A 202 6.24 10.68 3.75
N LYS A 203 6.98 11.78 3.98
CA LYS A 203 7.80 12.03 5.18
C LYS A 203 6.98 12.29 6.45
N ILE A 204 5.71 12.64 6.31
CA ILE A 204 4.91 13.13 7.44
C ILE A 204 4.75 12.05 8.50
N TYR A 205 4.54 10.79 8.11
CA TYR A 205 4.20 9.71 9.04
C TYR A 205 5.23 8.57 9.03
N PRO A 206 5.58 7.98 10.20
CA PRO A 206 5.17 8.40 11.54
C PRO A 206 5.94 9.67 12.02
N SER A 207 5.22 10.71 12.41
CA SER A 207 5.77 11.99 12.90
C SER A 207 6.34 11.84 14.31
N GLY A 208 7.55 12.36 14.57
CA GLY A 208 8.13 12.38 15.91
C GLY A 208 8.78 11.07 16.38
N CYS A 209 8.76 10.00 15.57
CA CYS A 209 9.45 8.76 15.91
C CYS A 209 10.94 8.78 15.55
N SER A 210 11.80 8.43 16.51
CA SER A 210 13.18 8.02 16.25
C SER A 210 13.20 6.71 15.43
N ARG A 211 14.16 6.47 14.55
CA ARG A 211 14.35 5.19 13.83
C ARG A 211 13.25 4.82 12.79
N ARG A 212 12.83 5.79 11.98
CA ARG A 212 11.88 5.57 10.86
C ARG A 212 12.35 4.51 9.86
N GLU A 213 13.66 4.32 9.73
CA GLU A 213 14.28 3.33 8.86
C GLU A 213 13.93 1.88 9.21
N TYR A 214 13.49 1.59 10.44
CA TYR A 214 13.01 0.25 10.80
C TYR A 214 11.54 0.05 10.49
N TYR A 215 10.77 1.14 10.39
CA TYR A 215 9.33 1.07 10.10
C TYR A 215 9.07 0.66 8.66
N TYR A 216 9.82 1.23 7.71
CA TYR A 216 9.63 1.00 6.29
C TYR A 216 10.69 0.04 5.74
N PRO A 217 10.28 -0.98 4.94
CA PRO A 217 11.23 -1.81 4.23
C PRO A 217 12.14 -0.99 3.29
N PRO A 218 13.34 -1.47 2.91
CA PRO A 218 14.26 -0.72 2.06
C PRO A 218 13.75 -0.40 0.64
N TRP A 219 12.75 -1.11 0.16
CA TRP A 219 12.10 -0.83 -1.14
C TRP A 219 10.95 0.18 -1.05
N PHE A 220 10.66 0.70 0.16
CA PHE A 220 9.78 1.85 0.34
C PHE A 220 10.61 3.13 0.19
N LEU A 221 10.22 3.95 -0.77
CA LEU A 221 10.88 5.19 -1.17
C LEU A 221 10.22 6.38 -0.48
N ILE A 222 11.01 7.18 0.21
CA ILE A 222 10.60 8.47 0.79
C ILE A 222 10.82 9.55 -0.24
N ASP A 223 9.74 10.18 -0.71
CA ASP A 223 9.77 11.19 -1.78
C ASP A 223 10.58 10.71 -3.00
N GLY A 224 10.32 9.46 -3.42
CA GLY A 224 11.01 8.84 -4.57
C GLY A 224 12.47 8.45 -4.32
N ASN A 225 12.99 8.56 -3.09
CA ASN A 225 14.35 8.19 -2.73
C ASN A 225 14.38 7.08 -1.69
N VAL A 226 15.24 6.07 -1.86
CA VAL A 226 15.49 5.06 -0.83
C VAL A 226 16.11 5.75 0.39
N ARG A 227 15.48 5.65 1.55
CA ARG A 227 16.01 6.24 2.81
C ARG A 227 16.19 5.24 3.94
N ALA A 228 15.76 4.00 3.79
CA ALA A 228 16.08 2.98 4.80
C ALA A 228 17.55 2.60 4.70
N TYR A 229 18.20 2.46 5.86
CA TYR A 229 19.59 2.05 5.97
C TYR A 229 19.77 0.68 5.29
N LYS A 230 20.50 0.62 4.16
CA LYS A 230 21.04 -0.64 3.64
C LYS A 230 22.13 -1.09 4.61
N ASN A 231 21.77 -1.69 5.74
CA ASN A 231 22.78 -2.37 6.53
C ASN A 231 23.13 -3.66 5.76
N THR A 232 24.27 -3.64 5.07
CA THR A 232 24.80 -4.77 4.28
C THR A 232 25.12 -6.00 5.13
N GLU A 233 25.02 -5.91 6.46
CA GLU A 233 25.17 -7.03 7.40
C GLU A 233 23.91 -7.89 7.56
N PHE A 234 22.73 -7.39 7.17
CA PHE A 234 21.50 -8.19 7.21
C PHE A 234 21.20 -8.78 5.83
N ILE A 235 22.10 -9.66 5.38
CA ILE A 235 21.75 -10.61 4.31
C ILE A 235 20.73 -11.56 4.93
N LEU A 236 19.48 -11.45 4.49
CA LEU A 236 18.46 -12.47 4.70
C LEU A 236 18.97 -13.74 4.00
N ARG A 237 19.63 -14.61 4.77
CA ARG A 237 19.89 -16.00 4.40
C ARG A 237 18.70 -16.85 4.81
#